data_AF-A0A2Y9HDZ7-F1
#
_entry.id   AF-A0A2Y9HDZ7-F1
#
_cell.length_a   1.000
_cell.length_b   1.000
_cell.length_c   1.000
_cell.angle_alpha   90.00
_cell.angle_beta   90.00
_cell.angle_gamma   90.00
#
_symmetry.space_group_name_H-M   'P 1'
#
loop_
_entity.id
_entity.type
_entity.pdbx_description
1 polymer ?
#
loop_
_entity_poly.entity_id
_entity_poly.type
_entity_poly.pdbx_seq_one_letter_code
_entity_poly.pdbx_strand_id
1 'polypeptide(L)'
;MDQYCILGRIGEGAHGIVFKAKHVETGEIVALKKVALRRLEDGIPNQALREIKALQEIEDNQHVVQLKAVFPHGAGFVLAFEFMLSDLAEVVRHAQRPLVQAQVKSYLQMLLKGVAFCHANNIVHRDLKPANLLISASGQLKIADFGLARVFSPDGSRLYTHQVATRWYRAPELLYGARQYDQGVDLWAVGCILGELLNGSPLFPGENDIEQLCCVLRVLGTPSPQVWPEVTELPDYSKISFTEQAPVPLVEVLPDASPQALDLLGQFLLYPPRQRISASQALLHQYFFTAPLPAHPSELPIPQRPGGPAPKAHPGPPHVHDFHVDRPLEESLLNPELIRPFIPEG
;
A
#
# COMPACT_ATOMS: atom_id res chain seq x y z
N MET A 1 2.17 25.30 9.25
CA MET A 1 0.72 25.09 9.47
C MET A 1 -0.03 26.37 9.86
N ASP A 2 0.56 27.56 9.85
CA ASP A 2 -0.27 28.79 9.92
C ASP A 2 -1.21 28.89 8.71
N GLN A 3 -0.80 28.25 7.61
CA GLN A 3 -1.59 28.00 6.41
C GLN A 3 -2.63 26.86 6.55
N TYR A 4 -2.72 26.14 7.67
CA TYR A 4 -3.60 24.96 7.80
C TYR A 4 -4.36 24.96 9.13
N CYS A 5 -5.69 24.90 9.06
CA CYS A 5 -6.57 24.71 10.21
C CYS A 5 -6.86 23.21 10.42
N ILE A 6 -6.45 22.63 11.55
CA ILE A 6 -6.70 21.22 11.88
C ILE A 6 -8.19 21.01 12.16
N LEU A 7 -8.80 20.05 11.47
CA LEU A 7 -10.21 19.67 11.62
C LEU A 7 -10.40 18.42 12.48
N GLY A 8 -9.38 17.57 12.59
CA GLY A 8 -9.42 16.41 13.45
C GLY A 8 -8.41 15.33 13.07
N ARG A 9 -8.15 14.41 13.99
CA ARG A 9 -7.31 13.24 13.75
C ARG A 9 -8.08 12.20 12.92
N ILE A 10 -7.44 11.65 11.89
CA ILE A 10 -8.07 10.69 10.97
C ILE A 10 -7.34 9.36 10.83
N GLY A 11 -6.15 9.22 11.40
CA GLY A 11 -5.40 7.98 11.39
C GLY A 11 -4.19 7.99 12.30
N GLU A 12 -3.74 6.79 12.65
CA GLU A 12 -2.49 6.50 13.34
C GLU A 12 -1.87 5.29 12.66
N GLY A 13 -0.65 5.45 12.14
CA GLY A 13 0.10 4.36 11.52
C GLY A 13 1.47 4.21 12.17
N ALA A 14 2.23 3.21 11.71
CA ALA A 14 3.58 2.91 12.19
C ALA A 14 4.57 4.09 12.04
N HIS A 15 4.23 5.10 11.23
CA HIS A 15 5.09 6.22 10.86
C HIS A 15 4.57 7.58 11.33
N GLY A 16 3.48 7.60 12.11
CA GLY A 16 2.99 8.81 12.74
C GLY A 16 1.49 9.00 12.67
N ILE A 17 1.07 10.23 12.96
CA ILE A 17 -0.34 10.60 13.12
C ILE A 17 -0.80 11.37 11.88
N VAL A 18 -2.00 11.03 11.39
CA VAL A 18 -2.61 11.70 10.24
C VAL A 18 -3.78 12.57 10.70
N PHE A 19 -3.77 13.84 10.28
CA PHE A 19 -4.82 14.82 10.56
C PHE A 19 -5.54 15.24 9.28
N LYS A 20 -6.85 15.45 9.36
CA LYS A 20 -7.60 16.22 8.37
C LYS A 20 -7.40 17.70 8.69
N ALA A 21 -7.06 18.50 7.70
CA ALA A 21 -6.93 19.94 7.85
C ALA A 21 -7.55 20.68 6.66
N LYS A 22 -7.77 21.98 6.83
CA LYS A 22 -8.19 22.89 5.78
C LYS A 22 -7.06 23.89 5.52
N HIS A 23 -6.59 23.99 4.29
CA HIS A 23 -5.68 25.05 3.87
C HIS A 23 -6.40 26.40 3.96
N VAL A 24 -5.81 27.36 4.66
CA VAL A 24 -6.49 28.60 5.10
C VAL A 24 -6.81 29.50 3.91
N GLU A 25 -5.88 29.64 2.97
CA GLU A 25 -6.02 30.54 1.81
C GLU A 25 -6.93 29.95 0.74
N THR A 26 -6.67 28.70 0.32
CA THR A 26 -7.42 28.05 -0.77
C THR A 26 -8.73 27.43 -0.30
N GLY A 27 -8.91 27.25 1.00
CA GLY A 27 -10.03 26.54 1.60
C GLY A 27 -10.03 25.03 1.35
N GLU A 28 -8.99 24.49 0.74
CA GLU A 28 -8.91 23.10 0.34
C GLU A 28 -8.74 22.15 1.54
N ILE A 29 -9.37 20.98 1.49
CA ILE A 29 -9.19 19.94 2.50
C ILE A 29 -7.99 19.06 2.16
N VAL A 30 -7.11 18.85 3.14
CA VAL A 30 -5.86 18.08 3.00
C VAL A 30 -5.73 17.03 4.11
N ALA A 31 -4.86 16.05 3.88
CA ALA A 31 -4.38 15.13 4.90
C ALA A 31 -2.94 15.48 5.30
N LEU A 32 -2.69 15.69 6.59
CA LEU A 32 -1.37 16.02 7.13
C LEU A 32 -0.80 14.82 7.89
N LYS A 33 0.23 14.18 7.35
CA LYS A 33 0.97 13.06 7.99
C LYS A 33 2.16 13.64 8.74
N LYS A 34 2.10 13.60 10.08
CA LYS A 34 3.17 14.08 10.97
C LYS A 34 4.17 12.97 11.22
N VAL A 35 5.44 13.20 10.88
CA VAL A 35 6.55 12.26 11.09
C VAL A 35 7.48 12.80 12.16
N ALA A 36 7.60 12.05 13.26
CA ALA A 36 8.48 12.41 14.37
C ALA A 36 9.91 11.88 14.15
N LEU A 37 10.92 12.66 14.54
CA LEU A 37 12.30 12.18 14.62
C LEU A 37 12.52 11.53 15.98
N ARG A 38 13.24 10.41 16.01
CA ARG A 38 13.65 9.77 17.26
C ARG A 38 14.69 10.62 18.00
N ARG A 39 15.64 11.18 17.25
CA ARG A 39 16.60 12.20 17.71
C ARG A 39 16.87 13.18 16.58
N LEU A 40 17.02 14.46 16.92
CA LEU A 40 17.30 15.53 15.94
C LEU A 40 18.65 15.31 15.23
N GLU A 41 19.62 14.71 15.93
CA GLU A 41 20.95 14.35 15.42
C GLU A 41 20.94 13.24 14.36
N ASP A 42 19.91 12.38 14.33
CA ASP A 42 19.81 11.27 13.37
C ASP A 42 19.35 11.72 11.97
N GLY A 43 18.96 12.99 11.83
CA GLY A 43 18.42 13.54 10.58
C GLY A 43 17.06 12.94 10.18
N ILE A 44 16.64 13.18 8.93
CA ILE A 44 15.37 12.68 8.41
C ILE A 44 15.45 11.16 8.19
N PRO A 45 14.47 10.35 8.66
CA PRO A 45 14.48 8.91 8.45
C PRO A 45 14.54 8.57 6.97
N ASN A 46 15.44 7.67 6.59
CA ASN A 46 15.59 7.19 5.22
C ASN A 46 14.26 6.75 4.58
N GLN A 47 13.35 6.20 5.39
CA GLN A 47 12.02 5.80 4.94
C GLN A 47 11.21 6.99 4.40
N ALA A 48 11.19 8.09 5.14
CA ALA A 48 10.46 9.28 4.73
C ALA A 48 11.14 10.00 3.57
N LEU A 49 12.48 10.00 3.52
CA LEU A 49 13.21 10.49 2.34
C LEU A 49 12.85 9.69 1.08
N ARG A 50 12.66 8.37 1.19
CA ARG A 50 12.19 7.55 0.07
C ARG A 50 10.76 7.87 -0.34
N GLU A 51 9.86 8.04 0.62
CA GLU A 51 8.47 8.44 0.36
C GLU A 51 8.43 9.77 -0.38
N ILE A 52 9.13 10.79 0.12
CA ILE A 52 9.17 12.12 -0.51
C ILE A 52 9.78 12.04 -1.91
N LYS A 53 10.95 11.42 -2.08
CA LYS A 53 11.58 11.29 -3.39
C LYS A 53 10.69 10.53 -4.38
N ALA A 54 10.12 9.40 -3.98
CA ALA A 54 9.22 8.65 -4.85
C ALA A 54 8.01 9.50 -5.29
N LEU A 55 7.42 10.27 -4.37
CA LEU A 55 6.27 11.12 -4.66
C LEU A 55 6.63 12.39 -5.45
N GLN A 56 7.87 12.88 -5.35
CA GLN A 56 8.37 14.00 -6.16
C GLN A 56 8.68 13.57 -7.60
N GLU A 57 9.16 12.34 -7.80
CA GLU A 57 9.40 11.76 -9.15
C GLU A 57 8.08 11.37 -9.84
N ILE A 58 7.00 11.18 -9.07
CA ILE A 58 5.66 10.91 -9.60
C ILE A 58 5.02 12.25 -9.98
N GLU A 59 5.06 12.58 -11.27
CA GLU A 59 4.22 13.65 -11.85
C GLU A 59 2.72 13.39 -11.55
N ASP A 60 1.90 14.43 -11.63
CA ASP A 60 0.46 14.40 -11.30
C ASP A 60 -0.26 13.21 -11.98
N ASN A 61 -0.47 12.14 -11.20
CA ASN A 61 -1.06 10.90 -11.67
C ASN A 61 -2.41 10.66 -10.99
N GLN A 62 -3.42 10.33 -11.79
CA GLN A 62 -4.79 10.14 -11.30
C GLN A 62 -4.95 8.95 -10.34
N HIS A 63 -3.99 8.03 -10.26
CA HIS A 63 -4.03 6.80 -9.47
C HIS A 63 -2.92 6.71 -8.42
N VAL A 64 -2.20 7.80 -8.14
CA VAL A 64 -1.25 7.93 -7.04
C VAL A 64 -1.60 9.17 -6.23
N VAL A 65 -1.50 9.08 -4.90
CA VAL A 65 -1.79 10.22 -4.02
C VAL A 65 -0.78 11.36 -4.23
N GLN A 66 -1.28 12.58 -4.35
CA GLN A 66 -0.46 13.76 -4.57
C GLN A 66 0.13 14.28 -3.25
N LEU A 67 1.45 14.43 -3.22
CA LEU A 67 2.16 15.20 -2.19
C LEU A 67 2.13 16.68 -2.58
N LYS A 68 1.50 17.51 -1.76
CA LYS A 68 1.28 18.93 -2.02
C LYS A 68 2.35 19.83 -1.40
N ALA A 69 2.80 19.47 -0.20
CA ALA A 69 3.81 20.24 0.50
C ALA A 69 4.54 19.38 1.53
N VAL A 70 5.76 19.79 1.85
CA VAL A 70 6.57 19.26 2.96
C VAL A 70 7.04 20.44 3.78
N PHE A 71 6.86 20.39 5.10
CA PHE A 71 7.35 21.46 5.97
C PHE A 71 7.79 20.94 7.35
N PRO A 72 8.81 21.58 7.96
CA PRO A 72 9.27 21.25 9.30
C PRO A 72 8.21 21.61 10.36
N HIS A 73 8.13 20.85 11.45
CA HIS A 73 7.26 21.13 12.59
C HIS A 73 7.68 20.36 13.85
N GLY A 74 7.88 21.07 14.96
CA GLY A 74 8.37 20.49 16.21
C GLY A 74 9.71 19.77 16.01
N ALA A 75 9.90 18.62 16.66
CA ALA A 75 11.07 17.76 16.45
C ALA A 75 10.92 16.83 15.23
N GLY A 76 10.27 17.28 14.16
CA GLY A 76 10.00 16.49 12.96
C GLY A 76 9.46 17.31 11.81
N PHE A 77 8.65 16.68 10.97
CA PHE A 77 8.08 17.32 9.77
C PHE A 77 6.72 16.77 9.43
N VAL A 78 6.04 17.47 8.53
CA VAL A 78 4.69 17.15 8.07
C VAL A 78 4.71 17.04 6.56
N LEU A 79 4.06 15.98 6.08
CA LEU A 79 3.74 15.79 4.67
C LEU A 79 2.26 16.14 4.46
N ALA A 80 1.98 17.09 3.58
CA ALA A 80 0.63 17.48 3.20
C ALA A 80 0.23 16.78 1.90
N PHE A 81 -0.86 16.02 1.94
CA PHE A 81 -1.40 15.27 0.81
C PHE A 81 -2.79 15.78 0.43
N GLU A 82 -3.23 15.47 -0.78
CA GLU A 82 -4.66 15.53 -1.09
C GLU A 82 -5.46 14.67 -0.09
N PHE A 83 -6.67 15.13 0.27
CA PHE A 83 -7.51 14.40 1.20
C PHE A 83 -8.30 13.30 0.47
N MET A 84 -8.16 12.07 0.97
CA MET A 84 -8.96 10.93 0.54
C MET A 84 -9.98 10.57 1.62
N LEU A 85 -11.18 10.17 1.20
CA LEU A 85 -12.31 10.01 2.11
C LEU A 85 -12.25 8.71 2.91
N SER A 86 -11.79 7.63 2.28
CA SER A 86 -11.69 6.30 2.85
C SER A 86 -10.56 5.51 2.19
N ASP A 87 -10.54 4.20 2.39
CA ASP A 87 -9.60 3.24 1.78
C ASP A 87 -10.35 1.95 1.40
N LEU A 88 -9.71 1.12 0.57
CA LEU A 88 -10.32 -0.10 0.06
C LEU A 88 -10.54 -1.14 1.18
N ALA A 89 -9.76 -1.11 2.26
CA ALA A 89 -9.99 -2.02 3.39
C ALA A 89 -11.33 -1.71 4.07
N GLU A 90 -11.64 -0.43 4.28
CA GLU A 90 -12.93 0.00 4.83
C GLU A 90 -14.09 -0.28 3.87
N VAL A 91 -13.87 -0.15 2.55
CA VAL A 91 -14.87 -0.56 1.53
C VAL A 91 -15.24 -2.04 1.70
N VAL A 92 -14.24 -2.92 1.76
CA VAL A 92 -14.46 -4.37 1.91
C VAL A 92 -15.08 -4.70 3.27
N ARG A 93 -14.56 -4.12 4.35
CA ARG A 93 -15.02 -4.38 5.74
C ARG A 93 -16.48 -3.99 5.95
N HIS A 94 -16.94 -2.90 5.35
CA HIS A 94 -18.30 -2.36 5.53
C HIS A 94 -19.28 -2.77 4.43
N ALA A 95 -18.85 -3.59 3.46
CA ALA A 95 -19.73 -4.09 2.42
C ALA A 95 -20.79 -5.02 3.05
N GLN A 96 -22.08 -4.65 2.97
CA GLN A 96 -23.18 -5.50 3.45
C GLN A 96 -23.36 -6.77 2.61
N ARG A 97 -22.82 -6.76 1.39
CA ARG A 97 -22.81 -7.86 0.42
C ARG A 97 -21.46 -7.85 -0.30
N PRO A 98 -21.00 -8.98 -0.85
CA PRO A 98 -19.82 -9.00 -1.70
C PRO A 98 -19.91 -7.95 -2.81
N LEU A 99 -18.77 -7.35 -3.15
CA LEU A 99 -18.70 -6.39 -4.24
C LEU A 99 -19.11 -7.07 -5.55
N VAL A 100 -19.93 -6.39 -6.35
CA VAL A 100 -20.32 -6.95 -7.64
C VAL A 100 -19.14 -6.91 -8.62
N GLN A 101 -19.11 -7.82 -9.59
CA GLN A 101 -17.97 -7.97 -10.51
C GLN A 101 -17.56 -6.66 -11.21
N ALA A 102 -18.52 -5.80 -11.59
CA ALA A 102 -18.24 -4.49 -12.19
C ALA A 102 -17.44 -3.57 -11.25
N GLN A 103 -17.74 -3.59 -9.94
CA GLN A 103 -17.03 -2.81 -8.92
C GLN A 103 -15.60 -3.34 -8.71
N VAL A 104 -15.45 -4.67 -8.57
CA VAL A 104 -14.14 -5.33 -8.47
C VAL A 104 -13.25 -4.98 -9.65
N LYS A 105 -13.80 -5.05 -10.88
CA LYS A 105 -13.10 -4.66 -12.10
C LYS A 105 -12.66 -3.19 -12.08
N SER A 106 -13.51 -2.28 -11.62
CA SER A 106 -13.17 -0.86 -11.57
C SER A 106 -12.02 -0.58 -10.60
N TYR A 107 -12.07 -1.11 -9.37
CA TYR A 107 -10.98 -0.97 -8.41
C TYR A 107 -9.68 -1.59 -8.90
N LEU A 108 -9.74 -2.83 -9.44
CA LEU A 108 -8.56 -3.49 -9.99
C LEU A 108 -7.97 -2.70 -11.17
N GLN A 109 -8.80 -2.16 -12.04
CA GLN A 109 -8.33 -1.37 -13.19
C GLN A 109 -7.62 -0.09 -12.76
N MET A 110 -8.15 0.64 -11.78
CA MET A 110 -7.49 1.83 -11.22
C MET A 110 -6.17 1.47 -10.51
N LEU A 111 -6.17 0.40 -9.72
CA LEU A 111 -4.95 -0.13 -9.08
C LEU A 111 -3.87 -0.47 -10.11
N LEU A 112 -4.22 -1.23 -11.16
CA LEU A 112 -3.28 -1.62 -12.20
C LEU A 112 -2.74 -0.43 -12.97
N LYS A 113 -3.55 0.60 -13.25
CA LYS A 113 -3.07 1.85 -13.87
C LYS A 113 -2.04 2.55 -12.99
N GLY A 114 -2.29 2.65 -11.68
CA GLY A 114 -1.34 3.22 -10.73
C GLY A 114 -0.04 2.40 -10.65
N VAL A 115 -0.14 1.07 -10.54
CA VAL A 115 1.03 0.17 -10.49
C VAL A 115 1.83 0.24 -11.79
N ALA A 116 1.17 0.22 -12.95
CA ALA A 116 1.84 0.34 -14.24
C ALA A 116 2.60 1.67 -14.36
N PHE A 117 2.01 2.77 -13.87
CA PHE A 117 2.69 4.06 -13.82
C PHE A 117 3.90 4.04 -12.90
N CYS A 118 3.79 3.52 -11.67
CA CYS A 118 4.93 3.39 -10.76
C CYS A 118 6.05 2.55 -11.38
N HIS A 119 5.71 1.40 -11.96
CA HIS A 119 6.67 0.47 -12.56
C HIS A 119 7.38 1.08 -13.79
N ALA A 120 6.67 1.85 -14.61
CA ALA A 120 7.27 2.59 -15.73
C ALA A 120 8.27 3.67 -15.27
N ASN A 121 8.07 4.23 -14.07
CA ASN A 121 8.97 5.19 -13.44
C ASN A 121 10.00 4.50 -12.51
N ASN A 122 10.21 3.19 -12.65
CA ASN A 122 11.16 2.40 -11.84
C ASN A 122 10.89 2.44 -10.33
N ILE A 123 9.65 2.71 -9.92
CA ILE A 123 9.19 2.72 -8.54
C ILE A 123 8.46 1.43 -8.23
N VAL A 124 8.90 0.71 -7.20
CA VAL A 124 8.19 -0.47 -6.65
C VAL A 124 7.72 -0.16 -5.24
N HIS A 125 6.44 -0.38 -4.99
CA HIS A 125 5.74 0.06 -3.80
C HIS A 125 6.06 -0.79 -2.57
N ARG A 126 6.03 -2.13 -2.73
CA ARG A 126 6.40 -3.16 -1.74
C ARG A 126 5.50 -3.31 -0.52
N ASP A 127 4.38 -2.60 -0.49
CA ASP A 127 3.41 -2.65 0.62
C ASP A 127 2.00 -2.38 0.09
N LEU A 128 1.70 -2.89 -1.10
CA LEU A 128 0.33 -2.81 -1.63
C LEU A 128 -0.56 -3.70 -0.76
N LYS A 129 -1.63 -3.08 -0.24
CA LYS A 129 -2.68 -3.71 0.55
C LYS A 129 -3.90 -2.79 0.52
N PRO A 130 -5.12 -3.28 0.77
CA PRO A 130 -6.33 -2.45 0.69
C PRO A 130 -6.29 -1.17 1.52
N ALA A 131 -5.64 -1.18 2.69
CA ALA A 131 -5.49 0.00 3.55
C ALA A 131 -4.60 1.11 2.95
N ASN A 132 -3.75 0.77 1.98
CA ASN A 132 -2.89 1.71 1.25
C ASN A 132 -3.51 2.14 -0.10
N LEU A 133 -4.74 1.70 -0.40
CA LEU A 133 -5.48 2.06 -1.61
C LEU A 133 -6.62 3.01 -1.21
N LEU A 134 -6.34 4.30 -1.25
CA LEU A 134 -7.24 5.33 -0.77
C LEU A 134 -8.35 5.63 -1.79
N ILE A 135 -9.55 5.92 -1.31
CA ILE A 135 -10.74 6.18 -2.11
C ILE A 135 -11.20 7.63 -1.94
N SER A 136 -11.34 8.35 -3.04
CA SER A 136 -11.81 9.75 -3.06
C SER A 136 -13.33 9.82 -2.88
N ALA A 137 -13.86 11.02 -2.65
CA ALA A 137 -15.31 11.24 -2.61
C ALA A 137 -16.02 11.02 -3.96
N SER A 138 -15.27 10.92 -5.07
CA SER A 138 -15.78 10.57 -6.40
C SER A 138 -15.57 9.10 -6.77
N GLY A 139 -15.12 8.28 -5.82
CA GLY A 139 -14.86 6.84 -6.00
C GLY A 139 -13.55 6.51 -6.70
N GLN A 140 -12.67 7.50 -6.93
CA GLN A 140 -11.35 7.26 -7.53
C GLN A 140 -10.43 6.58 -6.51
N LEU A 141 -9.77 5.50 -6.95
CA LEU A 141 -8.74 4.82 -6.17
C LEU A 141 -7.37 5.43 -6.50
N LYS A 142 -6.63 5.79 -5.44
CA LYS A 142 -5.23 6.22 -5.52
C LYS A 142 -4.34 5.41 -4.57
N ILE A 143 -3.16 5.03 -5.05
CA ILE A 143 -2.14 4.34 -4.26
C ILE A 143 -1.46 5.34 -3.32
N ALA A 144 -1.27 4.95 -2.06
CA ALA A 144 -0.65 5.78 -1.03
C ALA A 144 0.34 4.98 -0.16
N ASP A 145 1.07 5.70 0.69
CA ASP A 145 2.09 5.18 1.63
C ASP A 145 3.32 4.53 0.95
N PHE A 146 4.06 5.37 0.24
CA PHE A 146 5.34 5.02 -0.40
C PHE A 146 6.51 4.93 0.60
N GLY A 147 6.24 4.86 1.91
CA GLY A 147 7.29 4.72 2.94
C GLY A 147 8.24 3.56 2.68
N LEU A 148 7.71 2.43 2.21
CA LEU A 148 8.52 1.27 1.86
C LEU A 148 8.97 1.24 0.40
N ALA A 149 8.53 2.19 -0.42
CA ALA A 149 8.84 2.23 -1.84
C ALA A 149 10.33 2.44 -2.13
N ARG A 150 10.77 1.99 -3.30
CA ARG A 150 12.14 2.21 -3.79
C ARG A 150 12.11 2.57 -5.27
N VAL A 151 12.97 3.54 -5.63
CA VAL A 151 13.41 3.77 -7.01
C VAL A 151 14.55 2.80 -7.28
N PHE A 152 14.45 1.98 -8.34
CA PHE A 152 15.55 1.10 -8.72
C PHE A 152 16.76 1.93 -9.19
N SER A 153 17.92 1.63 -8.62
CA SER A 153 19.22 2.03 -9.16
C SER A 153 19.92 0.76 -9.66
N PRO A 154 20.64 0.77 -10.80
CA PRO A 154 21.23 -0.43 -11.44
C PRO A 154 22.20 -1.24 -10.56
N ASP A 155 22.61 -0.70 -9.42
CA ASP A 155 23.73 -1.10 -8.59
C ASP A 155 23.38 -2.02 -7.40
N GLY A 156 22.14 -2.51 -7.30
CA GLY A 156 21.75 -3.80 -6.71
C GLY A 156 22.15 -4.16 -5.26
N SER A 157 22.72 -3.24 -4.46
CA SER A 157 23.60 -3.59 -3.33
C SER A 157 23.05 -3.41 -1.90
N ARG A 158 21.74 -3.24 -1.68
CA ARG A 158 21.25 -2.83 -0.33
C ARG A 158 20.29 -3.80 0.35
N LEU A 159 20.73 -4.38 1.47
CA LEU A 159 20.00 -5.28 2.39
C LEU A 159 18.78 -4.61 3.08
N TYR A 160 17.81 -5.41 3.55
CA TYR A 160 16.46 -4.98 3.96
C TYR A 160 16.15 -5.30 5.43
N THR A 161 15.30 -4.48 6.06
CA THR A 161 14.81 -4.68 7.43
C THR A 161 13.40 -5.29 7.41
N HIS A 162 13.18 -6.35 8.20
CA HIS A 162 11.85 -6.93 8.44
C HIS A 162 11.03 -6.00 9.36
N GLN A 163 9.85 -5.55 8.93
CA GLN A 163 8.90 -4.82 9.79
C GLN A 163 7.68 -5.71 10.14
N VAL A 164 7.13 -5.46 11.33
CA VAL A 164 5.88 -6.06 11.84
C VAL A 164 4.71 -5.28 11.23
N ALA A 165 4.18 -5.78 10.12
CA ALA A 165 3.01 -5.25 9.42
C ALA A 165 2.15 -6.43 8.93
N THR A 166 0.95 -6.18 8.41
CA THR A 166 0.09 -7.19 7.79
C THR A 166 0.85 -7.90 6.66
N ARG A 167 1.03 -9.22 6.79
CA ARG A 167 1.82 -10.06 5.85
C ARG A 167 1.01 -10.69 4.74
N TRP A 168 -0.31 -10.52 4.76
CA TRP A 168 -1.25 -11.23 3.90
C TRP A 168 -1.03 -11.06 2.39
N TYR A 169 -0.35 -9.98 2.01
CA TYR A 169 -0.04 -9.62 0.61
C TYR A 169 1.45 -9.81 0.26
N ARG A 170 2.25 -10.39 1.17
CA ARG A 170 3.69 -10.57 0.98
C ARG A 170 3.95 -11.75 0.05
N ALA A 171 4.80 -11.53 -0.95
CA ALA A 171 5.15 -12.55 -1.94
C ALA A 171 6.06 -13.67 -1.36
N PRO A 172 5.98 -14.91 -1.89
CA PRO A 172 6.72 -16.06 -1.38
C PRO A 172 8.24 -15.85 -1.33
N GLU A 173 8.82 -15.17 -2.31
CA GLU A 173 10.25 -14.86 -2.35
C GLU A 173 10.69 -14.00 -1.16
N LEU A 174 9.85 -13.08 -0.70
CA LEU A 174 10.13 -12.27 0.49
C LEU A 174 10.00 -13.10 1.77
N LEU A 175 9.09 -14.07 1.80
CA LEU A 175 8.92 -14.99 2.95
C LEU A 175 10.09 -15.97 3.07
N TYR A 176 10.70 -16.35 1.95
CA TYR A 176 11.95 -17.12 1.89
C TYR A 176 13.22 -16.25 2.00
N GLY A 177 13.08 -14.97 2.35
CA GLY A 177 14.20 -14.10 2.72
C GLY A 177 14.93 -13.46 1.53
N ALA A 178 14.33 -13.38 0.34
CA ALA A 178 14.93 -12.74 -0.83
C ALA A 178 15.45 -11.33 -0.51
N ARG A 179 16.71 -11.10 -0.87
CA ARG A 179 17.41 -9.80 -0.77
C ARG A 179 17.51 -9.10 -2.12
N GLN A 180 17.00 -9.71 -3.17
CA GLN A 180 16.83 -9.03 -4.46
C GLN A 180 15.46 -9.43 -4.92
N TYR A 181 14.66 -8.44 -5.24
CA TYR A 181 13.29 -8.60 -5.69
C TYR A 181 13.02 -7.48 -6.67
N ASP A 182 12.01 -7.69 -7.51
CA ASP A 182 11.66 -6.83 -8.63
C ASP A 182 10.21 -6.34 -8.48
N GLN A 183 9.63 -5.87 -9.58
CA GLN A 183 8.23 -5.45 -9.69
C GLN A 183 7.25 -6.58 -9.34
N GLY A 184 7.68 -7.85 -9.38
CA GLY A 184 6.88 -9.04 -9.11
C GLY A 184 6.24 -9.04 -7.72
N VAL A 185 6.86 -8.40 -6.71
CA VAL A 185 6.30 -8.33 -5.35
C VAL A 185 5.00 -7.52 -5.30
N ASP A 186 4.92 -6.45 -6.10
CA ASP A 186 3.70 -5.63 -6.22
C ASP A 186 2.63 -6.41 -6.99
N LEU A 187 3.02 -7.13 -8.05
CA LEU A 187 2.11 -7.93 -8.88
C LEU A 187 1.48 -9.08 -8.08
N TRP A 188 2.26 -9.72 -7.19
CA TRP A 188 1.73 -10.69 -6.24
C TRP A 188 0.69 -10.06 -5.30
N ALA A 189 1.01 -8.91 -4.71
CA ALA A 189 0.11 -8.21 -3.81
C ALA A 189 -1.19 -7.80 -4.53
N VAL A 190 -1.12 -7.37 -5.80
CA VAL A 190 -2.30 -7.14 -6.65
C VAL A 190 -3.13 -8.41 -6.82
N GLY A 191 -2.51 -9.57 -7.04
CA GLY A 191 -3.20 -10.86 -7.06
C GLY A 191 -3.92 -11.17 -5.75
N CYS A 192 -3.27 -10.99 -4.60
CA CYS A 192 -3.89 -11.14 -3.29
C CYS A 192 -5.09 -10.20 -3.08
N ILE A 193 -4.97 -8.93 -3.48
CA ILE A 193 -6.05 -7.93 -3.41
C ILE A 193 -7.21 -8.34 -4.33
N LEU A 194 -6.95 -8.80 -5.56
CA LEU A 194 -7.99 -9.32 -6.45
C LEU A 194 -8.72 -10.50 -5.80
N GLY A 195 -7.99 -11.46 -5.25
CA GLY A 195 -8.57 -12.60 -4.53
C GLY A 195 -9.47 -12.16 -3.37
N GLU A 196 -9.01 -11.19 -2.57
CA GLU A 196 -9.82 -10.64 -1.46
C GLU A 196 -11.07 -9.91 -1.94
N LEU A 197 -10.99 -9.12 -3.01
CA LEU A 197 -12.15 -8.43 -3.57
C LEU A 197 -13.20 -9.40 -4.11
N LEU A 198 -12.78 -10.55 -4.66
CA LEU A 198 -13.67 -11.60 -5.13
C LEU A 198 -14.27 -12.41 -3.98
N ASN A 199 -13.50 -12.66 -2.92
CA ASN A 199 -13.88 -13.51 -1.80
C ASN A 199 -14.61 -12.75 -0.67
N GLY A 200 -14.41 -11.43 -0.57
CA GLY A 200 -14.82 -10.61 0.57
C GLY A 200 -13.94 -10.78 1.82
N SER A 201 -12.89 -11.60 1.76
CA SER A 201 -11.93 -11.80 2.85
C SER A 201 -10.54 -12.18 2.31
N PRO A 202 -9.45 -11.91 3.06
CA PRO A 202 -8.09 -12.11 2.58
C PRO A 202 -7.81 -13.54 2.12
N LEU A 203 -7.12 -13.69 0.98
CA LEU A 203 -6.82 -15.00 0.40
C LEU A 203 -5.81 -15.80 1.25
N PHE A 204 -4.83 -15.10 1.85
CA PHE A 204 -3.75 -15.72 2.64
C PHE A 204 -3.58 -15.01 4.00
N PRO A 205 -4.42 -15.30 5.01
CA PRO A 205 -4.39 -14.60 6.29
C PRO A 205 -3.43 -15.24 7.30
N GLY A 206 -2.11 -15.18 7.05
CA GLY A 206 -1.10 -15.69 7.99
C GLY A 206 -0.71 -14.69 9.08
N GLU A 207 -0.54 -15.15 10.33
CA GLU A 207 -0.19 -14.27 11.47
C GLU A 207 1.32 -13.95 11.54
N ASN A 208 2.15 -14.83 11.01
CA ASN A 208 3.61 -14.68 10.94
C ASN A 208 4.15 -15.16 9.58
N ASP A 209 5.44 -14.98 9.32
CA ASP A 209 6.02 -15.29 8.00
C ASP A 209 5.92 -16.80 7.64
N ILE A 210 6.00 -17.71 8.63
CA ILE A 210 5.85 -19.15 8.42
C ILE A 210 4.39 -19.50 8.14
N GLU A 211 3.45 -18.97 8.93
CA GLU A 211 2.02 -19.18 8.71
C GLU A 211 1.53 -18.57 7.40
N GLN A 212 2.06 -17.41 7.02
CA GLN A 212 1.77 -16.80 5.72
C GLN A 212 2.17 -17.72 4.59
N LEU A 213 3.36 -18.31 4.67
CA LEU A 213 3.84 -19.26 3.69
C LEU A 213 3.00 -20.53 3.68
N CYS A 214 2.61 -21.07 4.85
CA CYS A 214 1.64 -22.17 4.97
C CYS A 214 0.33 -21.85 4.22
N CYS A 215 -0.24 -20.67 4.40
CA CYS A 215 -1.47 -20.26 3.74
C CYS A 215 -1.32 -20.28 2.21
N VAL A 216 -0.20 -19.79 1.70
CA VAL A 216 0.09 -19.82 0.25
C VAL A 216 0.20 -21.26 -0.26
N LEU A 217 0.97 -22.11 0.42
CA LEU A 217 1.22 -23.50 0.01
C LEU A 217 -0.06 -24.36 0.02
N ARG A 218 -0.98 -24.10 0.95
CA ARG A 218 -2.27 -24.80 1.00
C ARG A 218 -3.14 -24.57 -0.24
N VAL A 219 -2.92 -23.47 -0.95
CA VAL A 219 -3.68 -23.11 -2.16
C VAL A 219 -2.86 -23.43 -3.40
N LEU A 220 -1.61 -22.99 -3.47
CA LEU A 220 -0.78 -23.11 -4.68
C LEU A 220 0.08 -24.39 -4.71
N GLY A 221 0.01 -25.23 -3.69
CA GLY A 221 0.86 -26.40 -3.53
C GLY A 221 2.29 -26.03 -3.14
N THR A 222 3.15 -27.03 -2.93
CA THR A 222 4.55 -26.79 -2.60
C THR A 222 5.36 -26.46 -3.86
N PRO A 223 6.11 -25.34 -3.92
CA PRO A 223 6.92 -25.03 -5.09
C PRO A 223 8.03 -26.06 -5.20
N SER A 224 8.28 -26.52 -6.42
CA SER A 224 9.38 -27.41 -6.74
C SER A 224 10.42 -26.69 -7.59
N PRO A 225 11.70 -27.11 -7.59
CA PRO A 225 12.70 -26.55 -8.48
C PRO A 225 12.36 -26.69 -9.97
N GLN A 226 11.42 -27.57 -10.34
CA GLN A 226 10.90 -27.65 -11.71
C GLN A 226 9.99 -26.46 -12.06
N VAL A 227 9.20 -25.96 -11.11
CA VAL A 227 8.29 -24.82 -11.30
C VAL A 227 9.00 -23.49 -11.04
N TRP A 228 9.86 -23.44 -10.03
CA TRP A 228 10.61 -22.25 -9.62
C TRP A 228 12.08 -22.61 -9.39
N PRO A 229 12.91 -22.69 -10.44
CA PRO A 229 14.30 -23.10 -10.34
C PRO A 229 15.13 -22.28 -9.34
N GLU A 230 14.90 -20.98 -9.28
CA GLU A 230 15.64 -20.04 -8.42
C GLU A 230 15.25 -20.16 -6.94
N VAL A 231 14.23 -20.95 -6.58
CA VAL A 231 13.77 -21.10 -5.19
C VAL A 231 14.88 -21.63 -4.28
N THR A 232 15.76 -22.50 -4.80
CA THR A 232 16.86 -23.10 -4.04
C THR A 232 17.95 -22.11 -3.67
N GLU A 233 17.98 -20.94 -4.32
CA GLU A 233 18.95 -19.87 -4.06
C GLU A 233 18.47 -18.93 -2.95
N LEU A 234 17.21 -19.06 -2.51
CA LEU A 234 16.64 -18.17 -1.52
C LEU A 234 17.19 -18.46 -0.11
N PRO A 235 17.53 -17.42 0.68
CA PRO A 235 18.27 -17.58 1.94
C PRO A 235 17.63 -18.52 2.97
N ASP A 236 16.31 -18.61 3.00
CA ASP A 236 15.58 -19.37 4.02
C ASP A 236 14.88 -20.63 3.47
N TYR A 237 15.00 -20.92 2.16
CA TYR A 237 14.34 -22.07 1.54
C TYR A 237 14.77 -23.41 2.17
N SER A 238 16.06 -23.60 2.42
CA SER A 238 16.58 -24.83 3.05
C SER A 238 16.35 -24.90 4.56
N LYS A 239 15.89 -23.82 5.19
CA LYS A 239 15.66 -23.72 6.64
C LYS A 239 14.21 -23.99 7.02
N ILE A 240 13.29 -23.79 6.08
CA ILE A 240 11.86 -23.92 6.29
C ILE A 240 11.38 -25.12 5.46
N SER A 241 10.86 -26.15 6.13
CA SER A 241 10.32 -27.34 5.48
C SER A 241 8.83 -27.47 5.77
N PHE A 242 8.06 -27.76 4.73
CA PHE A 242 6.64 -28.08 4.81
C PHE A 242 6.40 -29.45 4.18
N THR A 243 5.32 -30.10 4.61
CA THR A 243 4.84 -31.30 3.91
C THR A 243 4.49 -30.94 2.48
N GLU A 244 4.84 -31.81 1.52
CA GLU A 244 4.46 -31.61 0.12
C GLU A 244 2.93 -31.58 -0.02
N GLN A 245 2.43 -30.57 -0.74
CA GLN A 245 1.02 -30.36 -1.00
C GLN A 245 0.78 -30.15 -2.49
N ALA A 246 -0.29 -30.77 -3.01
CA ALA A 246 -0.75 -30.51 -4.36
C ALA A 246 -1.49 -29.15 -4.42
N PRO A 247 -1.40 -28.42 -5.55
CA PRO A 247 -2.18 -27.20 -5.74
C PRO A 247 -3.68 -27.50 -5.74
N VAL A 248 -4.45 -26.60 -5.15
CA VAL A 248 -5.92 -26.59 -5.22
C VAL A 248 -6.33 -25.73 -6.43
N PRO A 249 -7.22 -26.21 -7.31
CA PRO A 249 -7.73 -25.39 -8.41
C PRO A 249 -8.36 -24.10 -7.89
N LEU A 250 -8.03 -22.94 -8.48
CA LEU A 250 -8.55 -21.64 -8.01
C LEU A 250 -10.08 -21.55 -8.04
N VAL A 251 -10.75 -22.33 -8.90
CA VAL A 251 -12.21 -22.43 -8.93
C VAL A 251 -12.81 -23.07 -7.67
N GLU A 252 -12.06 -23.94 -6.98
CA GLU A 252 -12.49 -24.50 -5.70
C GLU A 252 -12.27 -23.50 -4.55
N VAL A 253 -11.28 -22.62 -4.69
CA VAL A 253 -10.99 -21.57 -3.70
C VAL A 253 -11.95 -20.38 -3.84
N LEU A 254 -12.31 -20.02 -5.07
CA LEU A 254 -13.17 -18.90 -5.42
C LEU A 254 -14.30 -19.37 -6.37
N PRO A 255 -15.29 -20.13 -5.86
CA PRO A 255 -16.31 -20.77 -6.70
C PRO A 255 -17.23 -19.80 -7.44
N ASP A 256 -17.42 -18.60 -6.90
CA ASP A 256 -18.28 -17.56 -7.49
C ASP A 256 -17.54 -16.67 -8.51
N ALA A 257 -16.21 -16.84 -8.66
CA ALA A 257 -15.41 -16.04 -9.59
C ALA A 257 -15.57 -16.52 -11.04
N SER A 258 -15.67 -15.56 -11.96
CA SER A 258 -15.73 -15.88 -13.40
C SER A 258 -14.43 -16.54 -13.88
N PRO A 259 -14.47 -17.39 -14.94
CA PRO A 259 -13.26 -17.99 -15.50
C PRO A 259 -12.16 -16.97 -15.85
N GLN A 260 -12.54 -15.80 -16.37
CA GLN A 260 -11.57 -14.74 -16.72
C GLN A 260 -10.95 -14.07 -15.49
N ALA A 261 -11.66 -14.04 -14.36
CA ALA A 261 -11.12 -13.56 -13.09
C ALA A 261 -10.10 -14.55 -12.53
N LEU A 262 -10.44 -15.84 -12.54
CA LEU A 262 -9.56 -16.92 -12.10
C LEU A 262 -8.30 -17.02 -12.94
N ASP A 263 -8.42 -16.87 -14.27
CA ASP A 263 -7.28 -16.86 -15.18
C ASP A 263 -6.34 -15.69 -14.89
N LEU A 264 -6.88 -14.46 -14.78
CA LEU A 264 -6.07 -13.28 -14.43
C LEU A 264 -5.40 -13.43 -13.06
N LEU A 265 -6.13 -13.95 -12.06
CA LEU A 265 -5.61 -14.20 -10.73
C LEU A 265 -4.45 -15.21 -10.77
N GLY A 266 -4.59 -16.30 -11.53
CA GLY A 266 -3.55 -17.32 -11.71
C GLY A 266 -2.28 -16.76 -12.36
N GLN A 267 -2.41 -15.77 -13.24
CA GLN A 267 -1.25 -15.10 -13.86
C GLN A 267 -0.51 -14.15 -12.89
N PHE A 268 -1.17 -13.65 -11.83
CA PHE A 268 -0.50 -12.90 -10.75
C PHE A 268 0.13 -13.82 -9.71
N LEU A 269 -0.53 -14.93 -9.37
CA LEU A 269 -0.13 -15.84 -8.28
C LEU A 269 0.83 -16.94 -8.74
N LEU A 270 1.85 -16.57 -9.53
CA LEU A 270 2.93 -17.47 -9.92
C LEU A 270 4.10 -17.39 -8.92
N TYR A 271 4.72 -18.53 -8.65
CA TYR A 271 5.92 -18.60 -7.81
C TYR A 271 7.10 -17.80 -8.40
N PRO A 272 7.52 -18.03 -9.67
CA PRO A 272 8.61 -17.26 -10.26
C PRO A 272 8.19 -15.80 -10.47
N PRO A 273 8.82 -14.81 -9.80
CA PRO A 273 8.37 -13.42 -9.83
C PRO A 273 8.36 -12.81 -11.24
N ARG A 274 9.34 -13.20 -12.07
CA ARG A 274 9.52 -12.71 -13.45
C ARG A 274 8.48 -13.24 -14.44
N GLN A 275 7.72 -14.28 -14.08
CA GLN A 275 6.68 -14.85 -14.93
C GLN A 275 5.30 -14.25 -14.62
N ARG A 276 5.15 -13.49 -13.52
CA ARG A 276 3.90 -12.82 -13.17
C ARG A 276 3.52 -11.80 -14.26
N ILE A 277 2.25 -11.76 -14.63
CA ILE A 277 1.75 -10.79 -15.62
C ILE A 277 2.03 -9.36 -15.14
N SER A 278 2.62 -8.53 -16.01
CA SER A 278 2.88 -7.13 -15.68
C SER A 278 1.58 -6.33 -15.60
N ALA A 279 1.57 -5.22 -14.85
CA ALA A 279 0.35 -4.41 -14.68
C ALA A 279 -0.19 -3.86 -16.02
N SER A 280 0.70 -3.48 -16.95
CA SER A 280 0.33 -3.01 -18.28
C SER A 280 -0.28 -4.10 -19.15
N GLN A 281 0.23 -5.33 -19.08
CA GLN A 281 -0.36 -6.49 -19.77
C GLN A 281 -1.70 -6.90 -19.15
N ALA A 282 -1.80 -6.86 -17.81
CA ALA A 282 -3.04 -7.19 -17.11
C ALA A 282 -4.20 -6.26 -17.50
N LEU A 283 -3.93 -4.97 -17.74
CA LEU A 283 -4.93 -4.02 -18.24
C LEU A 283 -5.53 -4.39 -19.61
N LEU A 284 -4.82 -5.22 -20.40
CA LEU A 284 -5.28 -5.72 -21.69
C LEU A 284 -5.97 -7.10 -21.58
N HIS A 285 -6.08 -7.63 -20.37
CA HIS A 285 -6.67 -8.95 -20.15
C HIS A 285 -8.18 -8.97 -20.45
N GLN A 286 -8.68 -10.09 -21.00
CA GLN A 286 -10.08 -10.27 -21.38
C GLN A 286 -11.06 -10.02 -20.21
N TYR A 287 -10.61 -10.20 -18.96
CA TYR A 287 -11.38 -9.89 -17.76
C TYR A 287 -12.03 -8.49 -17.78
N PHE A 288 -11.33 -7.48 -18.31
CA PHE A 288 -11.85 -6.10 -18.37
C PHE A 288 -12.80 -5.84 -19.55
N PHE A 289 -12.87 -6.74 -20.52
CA PHE A 289 -13.66 -6.60 -21.75
C PHE A 289 -14.87 -7.55 -21.82
N THR A 290 -14.93 -8.55 -20.93
CA THR A 290 -16.10 -9.43 -20.78
C THR A 290 -17.13 -8.80 -19.84
N ALA A 291 -18.42 -8.88 -20.20
CA ALA A 291 -19.50 -8.38 -19.35
C ALA A 291 -19.59 -9.16 -18.01
N PRO A 292 -19.97 -8.50 -16.90
CA PRO A 292 -20.22 -7.06 -16.78
C PRO A 292 -18.91 -6.26 -16.90
N LEU A 293 -18.97 -5.13 -17.59
CA LEU A 293 -17.83 -4.22 -17.76
C LEU A 293 -17.50 -3.51 -16.43
N PRO A 294 -16.30 -2.91 -16.29
CA PRO A 294 -15.97 -2.10 -15.11
C PRO A 294 -17.02 -1.01 -14.86
N ALA A 295 -17.47 -0.90 -13.61
CA ALA A 295 -18.38 0.18 -13.20
C ALA A 295 -17.68 1.54 -13.30
N HIS A 296 -18.44 2.59 -13.57
CA HIS A 296 -17.90 3.95 -13.51
C HIS A 296 -17.51 4.29 -12.06
N PRO A 297 -16.41 5.01 -11.79
CA PRO A 297 -15.97 5.32 -10.42
C PRO A 297 -17.05 5.98 -9.54
N SER A 298 -17.94 6.78 -10.12
CA SER A 298 -19.05 7.40 -9.38
C SER A 298 -20.13 6.43 -8.90
N GLU A 299 -20.13 5.20 -9.40
CA GLU A 299 -21.07 4.12 -9.02
C GLU A 299 -20.46 3.20 -7.95
N LEU A 300 -19.22 3.45 -7.55
CA LEU A 300 -18.53 2.64 -6.57
C LEU A 300 -19.00 2.96 -5.14
N PRO A 301 -19.00 1.96 -4.24
CA PRO A 301 -19.34 2.20 -2.85
C PRO A 301 -18.28 3.08 -2.20
N ILE A 302 -18.74 4.10 -1.47
CA ILE A 302 -17.88 5.01 -0.72
C ILE A 302 -18.30 4.92 0.75
N PRO A 303 -17.48 4.32 1.63
CA PRO A 303 -17.78 4.24 3.05
C PRO A 303 -17.95 5.66 3.60
N GLN A 304 -19.12 5.94 4.18
CA GLN A 304 -19.24 7.11 5.02
C GLN A 304 -18.59 6.78 6.36
N ARG A 305 -17.55 7.52 6.74
CA ARG A 305 -17.05 7.44 8.12
C ARG A 305 -18.22 7.76 9.05
N PRO A 306 -18.55 6.87 10.02
CA PRO A 306 -19.61 7.18 10.96
C PRO A 306 -19.29 8.52 11.62
N GLY A 307 -20.26 9.43 11.67
CA GLY A 307 -20.16 10.72 12.38
C GLY A 307 -20.11 10.56 13.91
N GLY A 308 -19.44 9.53 14.41
CA GLY A 308 -19.25 9.26 15.82
C GLY A 308 -18.09 10.08 16.40
N PRO A 309 -18.14 10.42 17.70
CA PRO A 309 -17.03 11.11 18.35
C PRO A 309 -15.75 10.29 18.23
N ALA A 310 -14.64 10.96 17.95
CA ALA A 310 -13.32 10.34 17.88
C ALA A 310 -13.06 9.47 19.13
N PRO A 311 -12.42 8.29 18.99
CA PRO A 311 -12.07 7.48 20.14
C PRO A 311 -11.26 8.33 21.13
N LYS A 312 -11.72 8.39 22.38
CA LYS A 312 -11.03 9.12 23.46
C LYS A 312 -9.62 8.55 23.59
N ALA A 313 -8.62 9.42 23.44
CA ALA A 313 -7.22 9.05 23.61
C ALA A 313 -7.00 8.48 25.02
N HIS A 314 -6.36 7.31 25.11
CA HIS A 314 -5.77 6.84 26.36
C HIS A 314 -4.46 7.62 26.58
N PRO A 315 -4.28 8.30 27.72
CA PRO A 315 -2.99 8.90 28.04
C PRO A 315 -2.02 7.78 28.41
N GLY A 316 -1.09 7.48 27.52
CA GLY A 316 0.12 6.71 27.84
C GLY A 316 1.04 7.51 28.78
N PRO A 317 2.05 6.87 29.38
CA PRO A 317 2.94 7.53 30.33
C PRO A 317 3.75 8.63 29.64
N PRO A 318 4.03 9.76 30.32
CA PRO A 318 4.62 10.93 29.71
C PRO A 318 6.10 10.70 29.38
N HIS A 319 6.47 10.89 28.12
CA HIS A 319 7.87 11.09 27.73
C HIS A 319 8.19 12.58 27.76
N VAL A 320 9.33 12.96 28.34
CA VAL A 320 9.72 14.35 28.66
C VAL A 320 9.94 15.25 27.42
N HIS A 321 9.75 14.71 26.20
CA HIS A 321 9.76 15.43 24.92
C HIS A 321 8.51 15.19 24.08
N ASP A 322 7.37 14.91 24.71
CA ASP A 322 6.16 14.50 24.00
C ASP A 322 5.72 15.50 22.93
N PHE A 323 5.58 14.95 21.72
CA PHE A 323 4.99 15.51 20.52
C PHE A 323 3.50 15.84 20.79
N HIS A 324 3.24 16.93 21.52
CA HIS A 324 1.88 17.34 21.81
C HIS A 324 1.16 17.83 20.55
N VAL A 325 -0.03 17.28 20.33
CA VAL A 325 -0.91 17.59 19.19
C VAL A 325 -1.35 19.06 19.21
N ASP A 326 -1.37 19.66 20.40
CA ASP A 326 -1.87 21.00 20.65
C ASP A 326 -0.77 22.07 20.73
N ARG A 327 0.51 21.74 20.46
CA ARG A 327 1.56 22.76 20.43
C ARG A 327 1.43 23.63 19.16
N PRO A 328 1.42 24.97 19.29
CA PRO A 328 1.51 25.89 18.16
C PRO A 328 2.75 25.65 17.32
N LEU A 329 2.71 26.16 16.09
CA LEU A 329 3.61 25.82 15.00
C LEU A 329 4.95 26.53 15.00
N GLU A 330 5.08 27.54 15.84
CA GLU A 330 6.18 28.49 15.75
C GLU A 330 7.51 27.91 16.27
N GLU A 331 7.51 26.73 16.88
CA GLU A 331 8.72 26.08 17.45
C GLU A 331 9.12 24.81 16.67
N SER A 332 9.47 24.94 15.39
CA SER A 332 10.20 23.85 14.74
C SER A 332 11.61 23.73 15.34
N LEU A 333 11.90 22.56 15.91
CA LEU A 333 13.23 22.19 16.39
C LEU A 333 14.09 21.61 15.26
N LEU A 334 13.49 21.25 14.13
CA LEU A 334 14.18 20.77 12.95
C LEU A 334 14.67 21.95 12.09
N ASN A 335 15.95 21.93 11.70
CA ASN A 335 16.53 22.91 10.79
C ASN A 335 15.82 22.85 9.41
N PRO A 336 15.16 23.92 8.95
CA PRO A 336 14.43 23.95 7.68
C PRO A 336 15.27 23.60 6.45
N GLU A 337 16.58 23.89 6.47
CA GLU A 337 17.49 23.58 5.35
C GLU A 337 17.61 22.08 5.09
N LEU A 338 17.31 21.22 6.07
CA LEU A 338 17.29 19.76 5.88
C LEU A 338 16.12 19.28 5.01
N ILE A 339 15.06 20.07 4.92
CA ILE A 339 13.85 19.74 4.15
C ILE A 339 13.79 20.51 2.85
N ARG A 340 14.46 21.66 2.76
CA ARG A 340 14.44 22.55 1.59
C ARG A 340 14.60 21.85 0.23
N PRO A 341 15.49 20.84 0.04
CA PRO A 341 15.60 20.13 -1.24
C PRO A 341 14.37 19.27 -1.61
N PHE A 342 13.47 19.04 -0.64
CA PHE A 342 12.31 18.14 -0.73
C PHE A 342 10.98 18.91 -0.74
N ILE A 343 11.03 20.24 -0.76
CA ILE A 343 9.84 21.08 -0.92
C ILE A 343 9.51 21.10 -2.41
N PRO A 344 8.30 20.70 -2.84
CA PRO A 344 7.88 20.83 -4.23
C PRO A 344 8.02 22.29 -4.68
N GLU A 345 8.68 22.53 -5.82
CA GLU A 345 8.66 23.85 -6.45
C GLU A 345 7.25 24.07 -7.03
N GLY A 346 6.60 25.15 -6.60
CA GLY A 346 5.17 25.41 -6.85
C GLY A 346 4.84 25.82 -8.27
#